data_AF-A0A3D5XQA4-F1
#
_entry.id   AF-A0A3D5XQA4-F1
#
_cell.length_a   1.000
_cell.length_b   1.000
_cell.length_c   1.000
_cell.angle_alpha   90.00
_cell.angle_beta   90.00
_cell.angle_gamma   90.00
#
_symmetry.space_group_name_H-M   'P 1'
#
loop_
_entity.id
_entity.type
_entity.pdbx_description
1 polymer ?
#
loop_
_entity_poly.entity_id
_entity_poly.type
_entity_poly.pdbx_seq_one_letter_code
_entity_poly.pdbx_strand_id
1 'polypeptide(L)' 'MSIDKIAIELSNYATVEENVPMSSLTSLRIGGNARYVVYPTTVVSLVEVMNLIKKYNLSFKV' A
#
# COMPACT_ATOMS: atom_id res chain seq x y z
N MET A 1 18.16 4.39 2.07
CA MET A 1 18.10 3.16 2.89
C MET A 1 16.84 3.17 3.78
N SER A 2 15.69 3.58 3.23
CA SER A 2 14.53 4.01 4.05
C SER A 2 13.18 3.45 3.60
N ILE A 3 13.15 2.77 2.45
CA ILE A 3 11.93 2.36 1.73
C ILE A 3 11.45 1.00 2.22
N ASP A 4 12.37 0.05 2.42
CA ASP A 4 12.10 -1.30 2.91
C ASP A 4 11.44 -1.28 4.30
N LYS A 5 11.77 -0.28 5.13
CA LYS A 5 11.19 -0.11 6.46
C LYS A 5 9.67 0.15 6.40
N ILE A 6 9.20 0.88 5.38
CA ILE A 6 7.78 1.20 5.23
C ILE A 6 6.99 -0.05 4.83
N ALA A 7 7.54 -0.86 3.91
CA ALA A 7 6.93 -2.12 3.52
C ALA A 7 6.80 -3.07 4.71
N ILE A 8 7.85 -3.17 5.54
CA ILE A 8 7.84 -3.98 6.77
C ILE A 8 6.79 -3.44 7.76
N GLU A 9 6.74 -2.13 8.02
CA GLU A 9 5.77 -1.55 8.96
C GLU A 9 4.32 -1.75 8.47
N LEU A 10 4.05 -1.58 7.18
CA LEU A 10 2.72 -1.83 6.60
C LEU A 10 2.34 -3.32 6.65
N SER A 11 3.31 -4.22 6.45
CA SER A 11 3.09 -5.67 6.46
C SER A 11 2.69 -6.22 7.84
N ASN A 12 2.93 -5.47 8.92
CA ASN A 12 2.45 -5.82 10.25
C ASN A 12 0.93 -5.70 10.39
N TYR A 13 0.27 -4.93 9.52
CA TYR A 13 -1.16 -4.61 9.64
C TYR A 13 -2.00 -5.14 8.47
N ALA A 14 -1.41 -5.28 7.29
CA ALA A 14 -2.12 -5.69 6.08
C ALA A 14 -1.20 -6.45 5.11
N THR A 15 -1.78 -7.15 4.14
CA THR A 15 -1.00 -7.72 3.03
C THR A 15 -0.48 -6.59 2.15
N VAL A 16 0.83 -6.58 1.89
CA VAL A 16 1.50 -5.57 1.07
C VAL A 16 2.13 -6.25 -0.13
N GLU A 17 1.84 -5.76 -1.32
CA GLU A 17 2.52 -6.13 -2.54
C GLU A 17 3.37 -4.97 -3.03
N GLU A 18 4.61 -5.27 -3.43
CA GLU A 18 5.56 -4.27 -3.92
C GLU A 18 5.63 -4.27 -5.45
N ASN A 19 5.79 -3.07 -6.02
CA ASN A 19 6.04 -2.86 -7.45
C ASN A 19 4.99 -3.53 -8.37
N VAL A 20 3.71 -3.38 -8.02
CA VAL A 20 2.60 -4.01 -8.73
C VAL A 20 2.18 -3.17 -9.94
N PRO A 21 2.09 -3.73 -11.15
CA PRO A 21 1.54 -3.01 -12.30
C PRO A 21 0.03 -2.77 -12.13
N MET A 22 -0.43 -1.52 -12.16
CA MET A 22 -1.86 -1.21 -12.02
C MET A 22 -2.71 -1.75 -13.17
N SER A 23 -2.09 -2.08 -14.31
CA SER A 23 -2.75 -2.83 -15.38
C SER A 23 -3.22 -4.22 -14.94
N SER A 24 -2.68 -4.83 -13.88
CA SER A 24 -3.20 -6.12 -13.36
C SER A 24 -4.43 -5.94 -12.46
N LEU A 25 -4.64 -4.75 -11.89
CA LEU A 25 -5.71 -4.48 -10.92
C LEU A 25 -6.88 -3.67 -11.50
N THR A 26 -6.69 -3.06 -12.67
CA THR A 26 -7.71 -2.20 -13.31
C THR A 26 -8.50 -2.95 -14.38
N SER A 27 -9.79 -2.65 -14.50
CA SER A 27 -10.68 -3.26 -15.50
C SER A 27 -10.24 -3.00 -16.94
N LEU A 28 -9.72 -1.79 -17.21
CA LEU A 28 -9.17 -1.42 -18.52
C LEU A 28 -7.80 -2.04 -18.81
N ARG A 29 -7.16 -2.66 -17.81
CA ARG A 29 -5.82 -3.23 -17.89
C ARG A 29 -4.74 -2.23 -18.30
N ILE A 30 -4.84 -1.01 -17.78
CA ILE A 30 -3.90 0.09 -18.07
C ILE A 30 -3.39 0.68 -16.75
N GLY A 31 -2.10 1.02 -16.71
CA GLY A 31 -1.49 1.72 -15.57
C GLY A 31 -0.10 1.19 -15.26
N GLY A 32 0.81 2.09 -14.89
CA GLY A 32 2.18 1.75 -14.50
C GLY A 32 2.26 1.11 -13.11
N ASN A 33 3.47 0.96 -12.59
CA ASN A 33 3.68 0.29 -11.31
C ASN A 33 3.32 1.19 -10.13
N ALA A 34 2.49 0.70 -9.23
CA ALA A 34 2.39 1.23 -7.88
C ALA A 34 3.52 0.66 -7.04
N ARG A 35 4.16 1.53 -6.26
CA ARG A 35 5.24 1.09 -5.37
C ARG A 35 4.76 0.10 -4.32
N TYR A 36 3.59 0.37 -3.75
CA TYR A 36 2.92 -0.47 -2.75
C TYR A 36 1.44 -0.58 -3.07
N VAL A 37 0.91 -1.78 -2.97
CA VAL A 37 -0.53 -2.04 -2.90
C VAL A 37 -0.81 -2.72 -1.57
N VAL A 38 -1.76 -2.18 -0.82
CA VAL A 38 -2.03 -2.61 0.55
C VAL A 38 -3.48 -3.09 0.63
N TYR A 39 -3.68 -4.31 1.12
CA TYR A 39 -5.00 -4.94 1.23
C TYR A 39 -5.36 -5.16 2.70
N PRO A 40 -5.89 -4.14 3.40
CA PRO A 40 -6.40 -4.31 4.76
C PRO A 40 -7.72 -5.11 4.73
N THR A 41 -7.83 -6.11 5.60
CA THR A 41 -9.00 -7.02 5.65
C THR A 41 -10.01 -6.63 6.74
N THR A 42 -9.64 -5.74 7.65
CA THR A 42 -10.49 -5.24 8.74
C THR A 42 -10.44 -3.73 8.85
N VAL A 43 -11.47 -3.13 9.44
CA VAL A 43 -11.50 -1.69 9.71
C VAL A 43 -10.33 -1.27 10.60
N VAL A 44 -9.97 -2.09 11.60
CA VAL A 44 -8.83 -1.83 12.49
C VAL A 44 -7.52 -1.80 11.69
N SER A 45 -7.28 -2.79 10.81
CA SER A 45 -6.09 -2.78 9.94
C SER A 45 -6.03 -1.57 9.01
N LEU A 46 -7.18 -1.13 8.48
CA LEU A 46 -7.25 0.08 7.65
C LEU A 46 -6.86 1.33 8.44
N VAL A 47 -7.35 1.47 9.69
CA VAL A 47 -7.00 2.61 10.54
C VAL A 47 -5.48 2.67 10.77
N GLU A 48 -4.84 1.55 11.06
CA GLU A 48 -3.38 1.51 11.26
C GLU A 48 -2.59 1.84 9.98
N VAL A 49 -3.03 1.31 8.82
CA VAL A 49 -2.44 1.68 7.53
C VAL A 49 -2.56 3.19 7.28
N MET A 50 -3.73 3.78 7.55
CA MET A 50 -3.95 5.22 7.38
C MET A 50 -3.10 6.05 8.35
N ASN A 51 -2.88 5.58 9.59
CA ASN A 51 -2.00 6.23 10.55
C ASN A 51 -0.54 6.21 10.06
N LEU A 52 -0.07 5.10 9.50
CA LEU A 52 1.28 5.00 8.92
C LEU A 52 1.45 5.92 7.70
N ILE A 53 0.47 5.95 6.80
CA ILE A 53 0.48 6.84 5.64
C ILE A 53 0.61 8.30 6.07
N LYS A 54 -0.14 8.73 7.10
CA LYS A 54 -0.03 10.07 7.67
C LYS A 54 1.31 10.33 8.34
N LYS A 55 1.79 9.39 9.16
CA LYS A 55 3.09 9.48 9.88
C LYS A 55 4.25 9.72 8.93
N TYR A 56 4.26 9.05 7.78
CA TYR A 56 5.31 9.17 6.77
C TYR A 56 4.99 10.16 5.64
N ASN A 57 3.84 10.86 5.72
CA ASN A 57 3.35 11.79 4.70
C ASN A 57 3.37 11.18 3.28
N LEU A 58 2.86 9.94 3.15
CA LEU A 58 2.85 9.21 1.89
C LEU A 58 1.64 9.64 1.05
N SER A 59 1.87 9.86 -0.24
CA SER A 59 0.79 9.99 -1.22
C SER A 59 0.10 8.63 -1.39
N PHE A 60 -1.22 8.62 -1.37
CA PHE A 60 -2.02 7.40 -1.49
C PHE A 60 -3.27 7.65 -2.34
N LYS A 61 -3.83 6.56 -2.85
CA LYS A 61 -5.12 6.52 -3.53
C LYS A 61 -5.86 5.25 -3.10
N VAL A 62 -7.18 5.35 -2.98
CA VAL A 62 -8.09 4.25 -2.67
C VAL A 62 -8.81 3.83 -3.94
#